data_AF-A0A258F4Y1-F1
#
_entry.id   AF-A0A258F4Y1-F1
#
_cell.length_a   1.000
_cell.length_b   1.000
_cell.length_c   1.000
_cell.angle_alpha   90.00
_cell.angle_beta   90.00
_cell.angle_gamma   90.00
#
_symmetry.space_group_name_H-M   'P 1'
#
loop_
_entity.id
_entity.type
_entity.pdbx_description
1 polymer ?
#
loop_
_entity_poly.entity_id
_entity_poly.type
_entity_poly.pdbx_seq_one_letter_code
_entity_poly.pdbx_strand_id
1 'polypeptide(L)'
;CEGPVASIVHIHGDADKTVPLEGRPIGSTRQGSVPETLAMYRAYGAFGPATKVEVDDLRCEMQVNATGAVLNFCQFSGGHSFSPRHMVAAWKMLEDAGRL
;
A
#
# COMPACT_ATOMS: atom_id res chain seq x y z
N CYS A 1 19.96 1.71 -6.38
CA CYS A 1 19.68 1.78 -7.83
C CYS A 1 18.78 2.97 -8.07
N GLU A 2 19.09 3.80 -9.06
CA GLU A 2 18.20 4.87 -9.52
C GLU A 2 17.30 4.29 -10.61
N GLY A 3 16.08 3.90 -10.22
CA GLY A 3 15.04 3.43 -11.14
C GLY A 3 13.85 4.39 -11.14
N PRO A 4 12.97 4.35 -12.15
CA PRO A 4 11.73 5.13 -12.11
C PRO A 4 10.92 4.75 -10.86
N VAL A 5 10.17 5.72 -10.32
CA VAL A 5 9.22 5.47 -9.24
C VAL A 5 8.21 4.39 -9.67
N ALA A 6 7.98 3.41 -8.79
CA ALA A 6 6.99 2.36 -9.01
C ALA A 6 5.60 2.82 -8.55
N SER A 7 4.57 2.41 -9.29
CA SER A 7 3.19 2.47 -8.80
C SER A 7 2.92 1.29 -7.87
N ILE A 8 2.34 1.57 -6.71
CA ILE A 8 2.13 0.58 -5.65
C ILE A 8 0.69 0.66 -5.15
N VAL A 9 0.06 -0.51 -5.03
CA VAL A 9 -1.15 -0.73 -4.24
C VAL A 9 -0.80 -1.74 -3.15
N HIS A 10 -0.81 -1.31 -1.90
CA HIS A 10 -0.56 -2.16 -0.73
C HIS A 10 -1.88 -2.40 0.00
N ILE A 11 -2.29 -3.67 0.12
CA ILE A 11 -3.51 -4.07 0.84
C ILE A 11 -3.11 -4.88 2.08
N HIS A 12 -3.67 -4.55 3.24
CA HIS A 12 -3.29 -5.16 4.51
C HIS A 12 -4.49 -5.32 5.46
N GLY A 13 -4.51 -6.38 6.28
CA GLY A 13 -5.53 -6.53 7.32
C GLY A 13 -5.21 -5.69 8.56
N ASP A 14 -6.14 -4.86 9.02
CA ASP A 14 -5.92 -3.95 10.15
C ASP A 14 -5.62 -4.63 11.51
N ALA A 15 -5.85 -5.93 11.61
CA ALA A 15 -5.60 -6.76 12.79
C ALA A 15 -4.61 -7.91 12.52
N ASP A 16 -3.74 -7.80 11.50
CA ASP A 16 -2.73 -8.81 11.18
C ASP A 16 -1.69 -8.95 12.31
N LYS A 17 -1.65 -10.15 12.92
CA LYS A 17 -0.66 -10.53 13.95
C LYS A 17 0.49 -11.37 13.38
N THR A 18 0.36 -11.88 12.17
CA THR A 18 1.36 -12.68 11.46
C THR A 18 2.42 -11.82 10.79
N VAL A 19 2.06 -10.63 10.31
CA VAL A 19 2.96 -9.58 9.80
C VAL A 19 2.41 -8.20 10.18
N PRO A 20 2.58 -7.79 11.45
CA PRO A 20 2.04 -6.50 11.92
C PRO A 20 2.56 -5.31 11.12
N LEU A 21 1.71 -4.30 10.90
CA LEU A 21 2.05 -3.08 10.17
C LEU A 21 3.29 -2.37 10.73
N GLU A 22 3.42 -2.29 12.05
CA GLU A 22 4.58 -1.66 12.72
C GLU A 22 5.84 -2.55 12.78
N GLY A 23 5.76 -3.72 12.16
CA GLY A 23 6.77 -4.75 12.25
C GLY A 23 6.81 -5.43 13.62
N ARG A 24 7.77 -6.34 13.77
CA ARG A 24 8.04 -7.09 15.00
C ARG A 24 9.50 -7.54 15.04
N PRO A 25 10.04 -7.89 16.22
CA PRO A 25 11.32 -8.58 16.32
C PRO A 25 11.32 -9.93 15.58
N ILE A 26 12.43 -10.27 14.92
CA ILE A 26 12.69 -11.57 14.30
C ILE A 26 14.11 -12.00 14.69
N GLY A 27 14.24 -12.76 15.78
CA GLY A 27 15.57 -13.10 16.33
C GLY A 27 16.36 -11.85 16.68
N SER A 28 17.58 -11.73 16.14
CA SER A 28 18.43 -10.53 16.30
C SER A 28 18.09 -9.37 15.34
N THR A 29 17.13 -9.56 14.43
CA THR A 29 16.71 -8.55 13.45
C THR A 29 15.29 -8.08 13.72
N ARG A 30 14.78 -7.19 12.86
CA ARG A 30 13.42 -6.65 12.96
C ARG A 30 12.75 -6.67 11.59
N GLN A 31 11.49 -7.07 11.55
CA GLN A 31 10.63 -6.84 10.40
C GLN A 31 10.41 -5.33 10.23
N GLY A 32 10.49 -4.84 9.00
CA GLY A 32 10.24 -3.43 8.70
C GLY A 32 8.81 -2.97 9.03
N SER A 33 8.67 -1.66 9.25
CA SER A 33 7.38 -0.98 9.42
C SER A 33 6.82 -0.57 8.05
N VAL A 34 5.56 -0.90 7.81
CA VAL A 34 4.82 -0.52 6.61
C VAL A 34 4.64 1.00 6.55
N PRO A 35 4.20 1.70 7.62
CA PRO A 35 4.18 3.16 7.64
C PRO A 35 5.51 3.82 7.27
N GLU A 36 6.63 3.35 7.83
CA GLU A 36 7.97 3.87 7.49
C GLU A 36 8.31 3.66 6.01
N THR A 37 7.99 2.46 5.49
CA THR A 37 8.20 2.13 4.09
C THR A 37 7.35 3.01 3.16
N LEU A 38 6.07 3.24 3.49
CA LEU A 38 5.19 4.12 2.72
C LEU A 38 5.67 5.58 2.75
N ALA A 39 6.21 6.04 3.88
CA ALA A 39 6.82 7.37 3.96
C ALA A 39 8.06 7.49 3.06
N MET A 40 8.90 6.45 3.00
CA MET A 40 10.03 6.37 2.08
C MET A 40 9.57 6.43 0.61
N TYR A 41 8.56 5.64 0.22
CA TYR A 41 8.02 5.68 -1.14
C TYR A 41 7.41 7.04 -1.48
N ARG A 42 6.65 7.65 -0.54
CA ARG A 42 6.07 8.98 -0.69
C ARG A 42 7.15 10.02 -1.01
N ALA A 43 8.25 10.01 -0.25
CA ALA A 43 9.37 10.92 -0.43
C ALA A 43 10.11 10.68 -1.74
N TYR A 44 10.46 9.41 -2.03
CA TYR A 44 11.18 9.05 -3.25
C TYR A 44 10.41 9.41 -4.53
N GLY A 45 9.10 9.16 -4.53
CA GLY A 45 8.23 9.37 -5.68
C GLY A 45 7.57 10.74 -5.79
N ALA A 46 7.82 11.64 -4.84
CA ALA A 46 7.14 12.94 -4.71
C ALA A 46 5.60 12.81 -4.79
N PHE A 47 5.04 11.83 -4.07
CA PHE A 47 3.59 11.61 -4.04
C PHE A 47 2.89 12.72 -3.25
N GLY A 48 1.75 13.18 -3.77
CA GLY A 48 0.95 14.23 -3.17
C GLY A 48 0.24 13.81 -1.88
N PRO A 49 -0.62 14.68 -1.32
CA PRO A 49 -1.41 14.34 -0.14
C PRO A 49 -2.35 13.17 -0.40
N ALA A 50 -2.58 12.37 0.64
CA ALA A 50 -3.50 11.23 0.55
C ALA A 50 -4.96 11.68 0.57
N THR A 51 -5.76 11.07 -0.31
CA THR A 51 -7.22 11.15 -0.28
C THR A 51 -7.76 9.86 0.33
N LYS A 52 -8.62 9.98 1.34
CA LYS A 52 -9.27 8.83 1.97
C LYS A 52 -10.51 8.45 1.17
N VAL A 53 -10.60 7.20 0.76
CA VAL A 53 -11.74 6.64 0.02
C VAL A 53 -12.09 5.24 0.51
N GLU A 54 -13.33 4.82 0.28
CA GLU A 54 -13.74 3.43 0.45
C GLU A 54 -13.88 2.77 -0.91
N VAL A 55 -13.32 1.57 -1.07
CA VAL A 55 -13.43 0.75 -2.27
C VAL A 55 -13.86 -0.64 -1.83
N ASP A 56 -15.13 -0.97 -2.06
CA ASP A 56 -15.76 -2.17 -1.51
C ASP A 56 -15.59 -2.27 0.02
N ASP A 57 -14.90 -3.31 0.52
CA ASP A 57 -14.57 -3.53 1.93
C ASP A 57 -13.21 -2.96 2.35
N LEU A 58 -12.58 -2.15 1.49
CA LEU A 58 -11.27 -1.53 1.72
C LEU A 58 -11.40 -0.05 2.09
N ARG A 59 -10.74 0.35 3.17
CA ARG A 59 -10.48 1.75 3.52
C ARG A 59 -9.12 2.14 2.98
N CYS A 60 -9.07 3.05 2.02
CA CYS A 60 -7.86 3.38 1.29
C CYS A 60 -7.41 4.82 1.50
N GLU A 61 -6.09 5.00 1.60
CA GLU A 61 -5.38 6.26 1.41
C GLU A 61 -4.73 6.24 0.03
N MET A 62 -5.33 6.96 -0.92
CA MET A 62 -4.88 7.02 -2.30
C MET A 62 -4.04 8.26 -2.56
N GLN A 63 -2.96 8.11 -3.32
CA GLN A 63 -2.07 9.20 -3.70
C GLN A 63 -1.63 9.06 -5.13
N VAL A 64 -1.33 10.20 -5.75
CA VAL A 64 -0.78 10.31 -7.09
C VAL A 64 0.37 11.31 -7.10
N ASN A 65 1.35 11.10 -7.97
CA ASN A 65 2.43 12.06 -8.20
C ASN A 65 2.27 12.77 -9.56
N ALA A 66 3.17 13.71 -9.88
CA ALA A 66 3.10 14.50 -11.12
C ALA A 66 3.20 13.66 -12.41
N THR A 67 3.80 12.46 -12.35
CA THR A 67 3.88 11.55 -13.50
C THR A 67 2.64 10.67 -13.64
N GLY A 68 1.69 10.75 -12.71
CA GLY A 68 0.50 9.90 -12.61
C GLY A 68 0.75 8.53 -11.96
N ALA A 69 1.90 8.33 -11.32
CA ALA A 69 2.16 7.09 -10.57
C ALA A 69 1.34 7.10 -9.29
N VAL A 70 0.94 5.92 -8.80
CA VAL A 70 0.06 5.80 -7.62
C VAL A 70 0.76 5.17 -6.43
N LEU A 71 0.41 5.62 -5.22
CA LEU A 71 0.82 5.02 -3.95
C LEU A 71 -0.41 4.87 -3.07
N ASN A 72 -1.10 3.74 -3.23
CA ASN A 72 -2.34 3.46 -2.53
C ASN A 72 -2.09 2.49 -1.39
N PHE A 73 -2.56 2.84 -0.19
CA PHE A 73 -2.54 1.96 0.98
C PHE A 73 -3.97 1.69 1.40
N CYS A 74 -4.37 0.43 1.39
CA CYS A 74 -5.74 0.00 1.67
C CYS A 74 -5.77 -1.00 2.81
N GLN A 75 -6.76 -0.88 3.68
CA GLN A 75 -6.98 -1.80 4.78
C GLN A 75 -8.36 -2.43 4.73
N PHE A 76 -8.43 -3.75 4.96
CA PHE A 76 -9.67 -4.43 5.28
C PHE A 76 -9.74 -4.75 6.78
N SER A 77 -10.96 -4.94 7.27
CA SER A 77 -11.17 -5.45 8.64
C SER A 77 -10.79 -6.93 8.70
N GLY A 78 -9.73 -7.27 9.44
CA GLY A 78 -9.28 -8.65 9.58
C GLY A 78 -7.77 -8.82 9.79
N GLY A 79 -7.36 -10.07 9.95
CA GLY A 79 -5.96 -10.46 10.15
C GLY A 79 -5.21 -10.78 8.86
N HIS A 80 -4.25 -11.70 8.97
CA HIS A 80 -3.46 -12.20 7.84
C HIS A 80 -4.32 -13.02 6.87
N SER A 81 -4.60 -12.48 5.69
CA SER A 81 -5.46 -13.14 4.71
C SER A 81 -5.16 -12.67 3.29
N PHE A 82 -5.55 -13.50 2.32
CA PHE A 82 -5.55 -13.19 0.91
C PHE A 82 -6.97 -13.31 0.34
N SER A 83 -7.35 -12.36 -0.52
CA SER A 83 -8.67 -12.30 -1.14
C SER A 83 -8.56 -12.02 -2.64
N PRO A 84 -9.11 -12.89 -3.51
CA PRO A 84 -9.18 -12.61 -4.94
C PRO A 84 -9.94 -11.32 -5.26
N ARG A 85 -10.93 -10.93 -4.45
CA ARG A 85 -11.66 -9.66 -4.63
C ARG A 85 -10.74 -8.45 -4.40
N HIS A 86 -9.92 -8.49 -3.35
CA HIS A 86 -8.95 -7.42 -3.08
C HIS A 86 -7.88 -7.32 -4.17
N MET A 87 -7.47 -8.47 -4.73
CA MET A 87 -6.57 -8.49 -5.89
C MET A 87 -7.20 -7.83 -7.12
N VAL A 88 -8.46 -8.13 -7.43
CA VAL A 88 -9.20 -7.47 -8.54
C VAL A 88 -9.34 -5.97 -8.28
N ALA A 89 -9.61 -5.54 -7.05
CA ALA A 89 -9.65 -4.13 -6.69
C ALA A 89 -8.29 -3.44 -6.95
N ALA A 90 -7.18 -4.04 -6.50
CA ALA A 90 -5.84 -3.51 -6.75
C ALA A 90 -5.50 -3.45 -8.25
N TRP A 91 -5.90 -4.47 -9.01
CA TRP A 91 -5.69 -4.51 -10.46
C TRP A 91 -6.40 -3.35 -11.16
N LYS A 92 -7.68 -3.13 -10.86
CA LYS A 92 -8.46 -2.00 -11.40
C LYS A 92 -7.85 -0.65 -11.05
N MET A 93 -7.37 -0.46 -9.81
CA MET A 93 -6.68 0.78 -9.42
C MET A 93 -5.44 1.06 -10.27
N LEU A 94 -4.72 0.03 -10.70
CA LEU A 94 -3.55 0.17 -11.58
C LEU A 94 -3.97 0.40 -13.05
N GLU A 95 -5.01 -0.29 -13.53
CA GLU A 95 -5.60 -0.06 -14.86
C GLU A 95 -6.10 1.38 -15.01
N ASP A 96 -6.89 1.86 -14.05
CA ASP A 96 -7.45 3.22 -14.04
C ASP A 96 -6.35 4.30 -13.99
N ALA A 97 -5.20 3.96 -13.41
CA ALA A 97 -4.01 4.82 -13.38
C ALA A 97 -3.13 4.72 -14.64
N GLY A 98 -3.49 3.86 -15.61
CA GLY A 98 -2.70 3.60 -16.82
C GLY A 98 -1.34 2.96 -16.53
N ARG A 99 -1.28 2.01 -15.58
CA ARG A 99 -0.04 1.39 -15.07
C ARG A 99 0.12 -0.09 -15.39
N LEU A 100 -0.74 -0.62 -16.25
CA LEU A 100 -0.68 -1.99 -16.77
C LEU A 100 -0.46 -1.99 -18.29
#